data_AF-A0A1Y6D3G3-F1
#
_entry.id   AF-A0A1Y6D3G3-F1
#
_cell.length_a   1.000
_cell.length_b   1.000
_cell.length_c   1.000
_cell.angle_alpha   90.00
_cell.angle_beta   90.00
_cell.angle_gamma   90.00
#
_symmetry.space_group_name_H-M   'P 1'
#
loop_
_entity.id
_entity.type
_entity.pdbx_description
1 polymer ?
#
loop_
_entity_poly.entity_id
_entity_poly.type
_entity_poly.pdbx_seq_one_letter_code
_entity_poly.pdbx_strand_id
1 'polypeptide(L)'
;MKTRLFLPLFLLCAALVPGGAAADPRDERNLHPFAILADLVLLRPFGLALTVGGAGVFIATTPFAGIASIAPPHDALQKSSEMLVLAPAAFTFMRPLGDFSYQMGGVYSR
;
A
#
# COMPACT_ATOMS: atom_id res chain seq x y z
N MET A 1 13.30 15.55 -22.35
CA MET A 1 12.22 16.48 -21.92
C MET A 1 11.01 15.77 -21.27
N LYS A 2 11.15 14.56 -20.70
CA LYS A 2 10.01 13.78 -20.15
C LYS A 2 9.82 13.92 -18.63
N THR A 3 10.87 14.28 -17.88
CA THR A 3 10.86 14.37 -16.40
C THR A 3 10.01 15.51 -15.84
N ARG A 4 9.76 16.56 -16.62
CA ARG A 4 8.97 17.73 -16.20
C ARG A 4 7.47 17.45 -16.10
N LEU A 5 6.99 16.39 -16.75
CA LEU A 5 5.59 15.94 -16.69
C LEU A 5 5.36 14.91 -15.57
N PHE A 6 6.39 14.15 -15.20
CA PHE A 6 6.31 13.18 -14.10
C PHE A 6 6.20 13.86 -12.73
N LEU A 7 6.86 15.00 -12.53
CA LEU A 7 6.82 15.74 -11.27
C LEU A 7 5.39 16.24 -10.90
N PRO A 8 4.64 16.92 -11.78
CA PRO A 8 3.26 17.32 -11.47
C PRO A 8 2.30 16.13 -11.42
N LEU A 9 2.54 15.07 -12.20
CA LEU A 9 1.72 13.85 -12.15
C LEU A 9 1.90 13.09 -10.83
N PHE A 10 3.13 13.02 -10.33
CA PHE A 10 3.44 12.45 -9.01
C PHE A 10 2.82 13.29 -7.88
N LEU A 11 2.90 14.62 -7.97
CA LEU A 11 2.24 15.53 -7.03
C LEU A 11 0.71 15.45 -7.09
N LEU A 12 0.12 15.28 -8.28
CA LEU A 12 -1.32 15.13 -8.46
C LEU A 12 -1.81 13.77 -7.92
N CYS A 13 -1.07 12.69 -8.13
CA CYS A 13 -1.35 11.39 -7.52
C CYS A 13 -1.21 11.43 -5.99
N ALA A 14 -0.24 12.18 -5.45
CA ALA A 14 -0.10 12.40 -4.02
C ALA A 14 -1.27 13.22 -3.44
N ALA A 15 -1.82 14.17 -4.20
CA ALA A 15 -2.99 14.96 -3.79
C ALA A 15 -4.32 14.19 -3.88
N LEU A 16 -4.41 13.17 -4.74
CA LEU A 16 -5.58 12.29 -4.85
C LEU A 16 -5.62 11.16 -3.81
N VAL A 17 -4.64 11.09 -2.90
CA VAL A 17 -4.74 10.18 -1.76
C VAL A 17 -5.94 10.62 -0.92
N PRO A 18 -7.01 9.80 -0.78
CA PRO A 18 -7.99 10.06 0.24
C PRO A 18 -7.25 9.98 1.58
N GLY A 19 -6.93 11.16 2.12
CA GLY A 19 -6.32 11.35 3.44
C GLY A 19 -7.33 10.98 4.52
N GLY A 20 -7.62 9.69 4.63
CA GLY A 20 -8.57 9.12 5.58
C GLY A 20 -7.87 8.29 6.65
N ALA A 21 -6.73 8.74 7.15
CA ALA A 21 -6.19 8.25 8.41
C ALA A 21 -5.88 9.48 9.26
N ALA A 22 -6.94 10.11 9.77
CA ALA A 22 -6.79 11.03 10.89
C ALA A 22 -6.14 10.23 12.04
N ALA A 23 -5.17 10.84 12.74
CA ALA A 23 -4.69 10.28 13.99
C ALA A 23 -5.90 9.91 14.85
N ASP A 24 -6.05 8.63 15.20
CA ASP A 24 -7.15 8.21 16.05
C ASP A 24 -6.90 8.83 17.43
N PRO A 25 -7.77 9.74 17.91
CA PRO A 25 -7.56 10.35 19.22
C PRO A 25 -7.67 9.32 20.38
N ARG A 26 -8.06 8.07 20.09
CA ARG A 26 -8.08 6.94 21.03
C ARG A 26 -6.83 6.05 20.97
N ASP A 27 -5.83 6.42 20.18
CA ASP A 27 -4.55 5.71 20.12
C ASP A 27 -3.72 6.07 21.36
N GLU A 28 -3.64 5.16 22.34
CA GLU A 28 -2.94 5.38 23.61
C GLU A 28 -1.43 5.15 23.49
N ARG A 29 -0.95 4.80 22.29
CA ARG A 29 0.47 4.54 22.06
C ARG A 29 1.28 5.82 22.15
N ASN A 30 2.36 5.78 22.94
CA ASN A 30 3.36 6.84 23.04
C ASN A 30 4.22 6.89 21.76
N LEU A 31 3.61 7.30 20.64
CA LEU A 31 4.25 7.41 19.34
C LEU A 31 5.04 8.71 19.24
N HIS A 32 6.28 8.62 18.75
CA HIS A 32 7.12 9.80 18.59
C HIS A 32 6.55 10.69 17.45
N PRO A 33 6.39 12.02 17.63
CA PRO A 33 5.79 12.90 16.61
C PRO A 33 6.51 12.85 15.26
N PHE A 34 7.83 12.69 15.27
CA PHE A 34 8.61 12.51 14.05
C PHE A 34 8.29 11.19 13.32
N ALA A 35 7.93 10.12 14.04
CA ALA A 35 7.54 8.85 13.44
C ALA A 35 6.23 8.98 12.65
N ILE A 36 5.25 9.74 13.19
CA ILE A 36 3.98 10.03 12.52
C ILE A 36 4.22 10.88 11.27
N LEU A 37 5.05 11.92 11.35
CA LEU A 37 5.39 12.78 10.20
C LEU A 37 6.17 12.01 9.11
N ALA A 38 7.16 11.21 9.51
CA ALA A 38 7.91 10.38 8.58
C ALA A 38 7.00 9.34 7.90
N ASP A 39 6.06 8.75 8.63
CA ASP A 39 5.08 7.82 8.06
C ASP A 39 4.21 8.52 7.00
N LEU A 40 3.67 9.69 7.32
CA LEU A 40 2.80 10.45 6.41
C LEU A 40 3.53 10.95 5.16
N VAL A 41 4.76 11.44 5.31
CA VAL A 41 5.50 12.11 4.22
C VAL A 41 6.32 11.12 3.39
N LEU A 42 6.85 10.05 3.99
CA LEU A 42 7.75 9.12 3.30
C LEU A 42 7.06 7.78 3.05
N LEU A 43 6.56 7.12 4.09
CA LEU A 43 6.07 5.75 3.95
C LEU A 43 4.75 5.65 3.22
N ARG A 44 3.80 6.58 3.41
CA ARG A 44 2.52 6.52 2.69
C ARG A 44 2.67 6.76 1.18
N PRO A 45 3.43 7.76 0.70
CA PRO A 45 3.70 7.89 -0.73
C PRO A 45 4.50 6.71 -1.28
N PHE A 46 5.43 6.17 -0.50
CA PHE A 46 6.20 4.99 -0.90
C PHE A 46 5.31 3.73 -1.01
N GLY A 47 4.46 3.49 -0.01
CA GLY A 47 3.50 2.39 0.00
C GLY A 47 2.48 2.50 -1.13
N LEU A 48 2.06 3.72 -1.48
CA LEU A 48 1.24 3.98 -2.66
C LEU A 48 2.00 3.64 -3.94
N ALA A 49 3.26 4.08 -4.08
CA ALA A 49 4.08 3.75 -5.23
C ALA A 49 4.29 2.24 -5.38
N LEU A 50 4.46 1.52 -4.26
CA LEU A 50 4.51 0.05 -4.25
C LEU A 50 3.18 -0.58 -4.64
N THR A 51 2.06 -0.03 -4.21
CA THR A 51 0.72 -0.53 -4.58
C THR A 51 0.45 -0.33 -6.07
N VAL A 52 0.75 0.85 -6.62
CA VAL A 52 0.61 1.15 -8.05
C VAL A 52 1.57 0.31 -8.89
N GLY A 53 2.83 0.19 -8.46
CA GLY A 53 3.83 -0.65 -9.11
C GLY A 53 3.43 -2.13 -9.09
N GLY A 54 3.00 -2.63 -7.93
CA GLY A 54 2.51 -3.98 -7.73
C GLY A 54 1.27 -4.30 -8.56
N ALA A 55 0.32 -3.37 -8.68
CA ALA A 55 -0.81 -3.48 -9.60
C ALA A 55 -0.36 -3.53 -11.07
N GLY A 56 0.63 -2.73 -11.47
CA GLY A 56 1.21 -2.79 -12.81
C GLY A 56 1.87 -4.14 -13.10
N VAL A 57 2.64 -4.68 -12.15
CA VAL A 57 3.24 -6.01 -12.24
C VAL A 57 2.14 -7.08 -12.31
N PHE A 58 1.12 -6.99 -11.46
CA PHE A 58 0.00 -7.93 -11.46
C PHE A 58 -0.69 -8.00 -12.83
N ILE A 59 -0.98 -6.86 -13.45
CA ILE A 59 -1.57 -6.81 -14.80
C ILE A 59 -0.64 -7.48 -15.81
N ALA A 60 0.67 -7.22 -15.75
CA ALA A 60 1.65 -7.84 -16.63
C ALA A 60 1.78 -9.36 -16.41
N THR A 61 1.63 -9.83 -15.16
CA THR A 61 1.73 -11.25 -14.80
C THR A 61 0.40 -12.00 -14.85
N THR A 62 -0.73 -11.30 -14.98
CA THR A 62 -2.08 -11.86 -15.06
C THR A 62 -2.22 -12.99 -16.08
N PRO A 63 -1.72 -12.90 -17.33
CA PRO A 63 -1.83 -14.01 -18.28
C PRO A 63 -1.14 -15.28 -17.79
N PHE A 64 0.02 -15.16 -17.13
CA PHE A 64 0.74 -16.30 -16.56
C PHE A 64 0.05 -16.85 -15.31
N ALA A 65 -0.45 -15.97 -14.45
CA ALA A 65 -1.19 -16.36 -13.26
C ALA A 65 -2.50 -17.08 -13.61
N GLY A 66 -3.17 -16.67 -14.70
CA GLY A 66 -4.37 -17.34 -15.21
C GLY A 66 -4.10 -18.74 -15.78
N ILE A 67 -2.94 -18.96 -16.40
CA ILE A 67 -2.51 -20.31 -16.80
C ILE A 67 -2.18 -21.13 -15.56
N ALA A 68 -1.46 -20.55 -14.60
CA ALA A 68 -1.12 -21.21 -13.33
C ALA A 68 -2.36 -21.60 -12.51
N SER A 69 -3.46 -20.85 -12.61
CA SER A 69 -4.72 -21.19 -11.94
C SER A 69 -5.47 -22.36 -12.58
N ILE A 70 -5.00 -22.95 -13.68
CA ILE A 70 -5.58 -24.18 -14.24
C ILE A 70 -5.17 -25.40 -13.41
N ALA A 71 -4.01 -25.36 -12.75
CA ALA A 71 -3.62 -26.41 -11.82
C ALA A 71 -4.35 -26.27 -10.48
N PRO A 72 -4.81 -27.37 -9.85
CA PRO A 72 -5.25 -27.34 -8.46
C PRO A 72 -4.13 -26.74 -7.59
N PRO A 73 -4.43 -25.81 -6.66
CA PRO A 73 -5.74 -25.48 -6.08
C PRO A 73 -6.52 -24.32 -6.74
N HIS A 74 -6.16 -23.90 -7.96
CA HIS A 74 -6.85 -22.85 -8.75
C HIS A 74 -6.86 -21.44 -8.12
N ASP A 75 -5.99 -21.19 -7.16
CA ASP A 75 -5.93 -19.93 -6.39
C ASP A 75 -4.80 -18.98 -6.84
N ALA A 76 -4.02 -19.37 -7.86
CA ALA A 76 -2.81 -18.65 -8.25
C ALA A 76 -3.05 -17.18 -8.61
N LEU A 77 -4.17 -16.88 -9.28
CA LEU A 77 -4.57 -15.51 -9.58
C LEU A 77 -4.92 -14.72 -8.33
N GLN A 78 -5.74 -15.31 -7.46
CA GLN A 78 -6.15 -14.69 -6.21
C GLN A 78 -4.92 -14.39 -5.34
N LYS A 79 -4.05 -15.37 -5.13
CA LYS A 79 -2.83 -15.23 -4.35
C LYS A 79 -1.86 -14.20 -4.93
N SER A 80 -1.77 -14.12 -6.26
CA SER A 80 -0.97 -13.08 -6.94
C SER A 80 -1.53 -11.69 -6.69
N SER A 81 -2.85 -11.51 -6.76
CA SER A 81 -3.50 -10.23 -6.45
C SER A 81 -3.37 -9.84 -4.97
N GLU A 82 -3.47 -10.83 -4.08
CA GLU A 82 -3.30 -10.65 -2.64
C GLU A 82 -1.91 -10.15 -2.30
N MET A 83 -0.87 -10.76 -2.88
CA MET A 83 0.52 -10.41 -2.61
C MET A 83 0.98 -9.12 -3.28
N LEU A 84 0.57 -8.88 -4.54
CA LEU A 84 1.08 -7.75 -5.32
C LEU A 84 0.26 -6.48 -5.15
N VAL A 85 -1.01 -6.57 -4.78
CA VAL A 85 -1.92 -5.42 -4.71
C VAL A 85 -2.47 -5.22 -3.30
N LEU A 86 -3.15 -6.24 -2.75
CA LEU A 86 -3.85 -6.10 -1.48
C LEU A 86 -2.91 -5.94 -0.29
N ALA A 87 -1.83 -6.71 -0.21
CA ALA A 87 -0.87 -6.61 0.88
C ALA A 87 -0.16 -5.24 0.95
N PRO A 88 0.39 -4.69 -0.17
CA PRO A 88 0.91 -3.32 -0.18
C PRO A 88 -0.16 -2.27 0.14
N ALA A 89 -1.37 -2.42 -0.38
CA ALA A 89 -2.48 -1.50 -0.10
C ALA A 89 -2.87 -1.53 1.39
N ALA A 90 -2.98 -2.70 2.00
CA ALA A 90 -3.31 -2.87 3.41
C ALA A 90 -2.23 -2.25 4.30
N PHE A 91 -0.95 -2.49 4.00
CA PHE A 91 0.17 -1.85 4.70
C PHE A 91 0.12 -0.31 4.61
N THR A 92 -0.34 0.23 3.50
CA THR A 92 -0.35 1.68 3.24
C THR A 92 -1.57 2.38 3.83
N PHE A 93 -2.76 1.79 3.68
CA PHE A 93 -4.03 2.46 3.97
C PHE A 93 -4.69 1.98 5.25
N MET A 94 -4.53 0.71 5.62
CA MET A 94 -5.19 0.13 6.81
C MET A 94 -4.33 0.20 8.07
N ARG A 95 -3.04 0.52 7.93
CA ARG A 95 -2.11 0.67 9.05
C ARG A 95 -2.34 1.99 9.80
N PRO A 96 -2.37 1.97 11.15
CA PRO A 96 -2.42 3.19 11.94
C PRO A 96 -1.13 3.99 11.80
N LEU A 97 -1.25 5.31 11.98
CA LEU A 97 -0.13 6.23 11.81
C LEU A 97 0.96 5.98 12.84
N GLY A 98 2.21 5.98 12.36
CA GLY A 98 3.40 5.85 13.20
C GLY A 98 3.71 4.43 13.73
N ASP A 99 2.89 3.43 13.39
CA ASP A 99 3.15 2.03 13.73
C ASP A 99 3.80 1.28 12.58
N PHE A 100 5.06 0.91 12.69
CA PHE A 100 5.79 0.21 11.62
C PHE A 100 5.67 -1.31 11.67
N SER A 101 4.86 -1.87 12.57
CA SER A 101 4.66 -3.31 12.67
C SER A 101 3.81 -3.85 11.50
N TYR A 102 4.22 -4.99 10.96
CA TYR A 102 3.43 -5.73 9.99
C TYR A 102 2.62 -6.81 10.71
N GLN A 103 1.29 -6.70 10.69
CA GLN A 103 0.40 -7.69 11.30
C GLN A 103 -0.46 -8.35 10.22
N MET A 104 -0.25 -9.66 10.03
CA MET A 104 -1.09 -10.52 9.20
C MET A 104 -2.47 -10.63 9.87
N GLY A 105 -3.38 -9.71 9.55
CA GLY A 105 -4.73 -9.64 10.13
C GLY A 105 -5.25 -8.22 10.39
N GLY A 106 -4.39 -7.19 10.30
CA GLY A 106 -4.81 -5.78 10.46
C GLY A 106 -5.33 -5.41 11.85
N VAL A 107 -5.14 -6.30 12.85
CA VAL A 107 -5.46 -6.00 14.24
C VAL A 107 -4.24 -5.32 14.84
N TYR A 108 -4.35 -4.02 15.08
CA TYR A 108 -3.34 -3.26 15.78
C TYR A 108 -3.83 -2.97 17.19
N SER A 109 -2.97 -3.15 18.19
CA SER A 109 -3.27 -2.70 19.55
C SER A 109 -3.47 -1.18 19.49
N ARG A 110 -4.70 -0.73 19.79
CA ARG A 110 -5.03 0.68 20.00
C ARG A 110 -4.70 1.08 21.43
#